data_AF-A0A952Y644-F1
#
_entry.id   AF-A0A952Y644-F1
#
_cell.length_a   1.000
_cell.length_b   1.000
_cell.length_c   1.000
_cell.angle_alpha   90.00
_cell.angle_beta   90.00
_cell.angle_gamma   90.00
#
_symmetry.space_group_name_H-M   'P 1'
#
loop_
_entity.id
_entity.type
_entity.pdbx_description
1 polymer ?
#
loop_
_entity_poly.entity_id
_entity_poly.type
_entity_poly.pdbx_seq_one_letter_code
_entity_poly.pdbx_strand_id
1 'polypeptide(L)'
;MTTNQLRLPAPVSSRAVQAVAAFARGFARNVAAIAEVVIHARSVQRNVQKMADMLREADRIEAKQPERAAELRQAAQTLFLV
;
A
#
# COMPACT_ATOMS: atom_id res chain seq x y z
N MET A 1 50.22 -44.37 13.07
CA MET A 1 48.78 -44.16 13.35
C MET A 1 48.34 -42.93 12.59
N THR A 2 47.58 -43.11 11.50
CA THR A 2 47.19 -42.02 10.60
C THR A 2 45.84 -41.48 11.03
N THR A 3 45.80 -40.24 11.46
CA THR A 3 44.59 -39.51 11.80
C THR A 3 43.78 -39.30 10.53
N ASN A 4 42.79 -40.18 10.30
CA ASN A 4 41.78 -39.99 9.25
C ASN A 4 40.98 -38.74 9.60
N GLN A 5 41.41 -37.59 9.11
CA GLN A 5 40.62 -36.39 9.15
C GLN A 5 39.40 -36.63 8.26
N LEU A 6 38.22 -36.80 8.88
CA LEU A 6 36.96 -36.61 8.20
C LEU A 6 36.97 -35.19 7.62
N ARG A 7 37.28 -35.07 6.32
CA ARG A 7 37.04 -33.85 5.56
C ARG A 7 35.54 -33.63 5.55
N LEU A 8 35.05 -32.78 6.44
CA LEU A 8 33.74 -32.17 6.27
C LEU A 8 33.79 -31.36 4.96
N PRO A 9 32.93 -31.65 3.97
CA PRO A 9 32.87 -30.83 2.78
C PRO A 9 32.29 -29.46 3.16
N ALA A 10 33.13 -28.45 3.24
CA ALA A 10 32.70 -27.06 3.25
C ALA A 10 32.75 -26.50 1.81
N PRO A 11 31.82 -25.66 1.35
CA PRO A 11 30.50 -25.33 1.88
C PRO A 11 29.37 -25.82 0.95
N VAL A 12 28.24 -26.25 1.52
CA VAL A 12 27.00 -26.53 0.76
C VAL A 12 26.33 -25.23 0.23
N SER A 13 27.09 -24.13 0.14
CA SER A 13 26.62 -22.80 -0.25
C SER A 13 26.90 -22.53 -1.72
N SER A 14 25.95 -22.81 -2.60
CA SER A 14 25.87 -22.03 -3.84
C SER A 14 24.45 -22.02 -4.35
N ARG A 15 23.97 -23.12 -4.92
CA ARG A 15 22.72 -23.09 -5.71
C ARG A 15 21.44 -23.06 -4.88
N ALA A 16 21.32 -23.88 -3.84
CA ALA A 16 20.12 -23.93 -3.00
C ALA A 16 19.95 -22.64 -2.19
N VAL A 17 21.03 -22.14 -1.59
CA VAL A 17 21.03 -20.86 -0.85
C VAL A 17 20.74 -19.68 -1.79
N GLN A 18 21.29 -19.66 -3.01
CA GLN A 18 20.97 -18.64 -4.01
C GLN A 18 19.52 -18.72 -4.49
N ALA A 19 18.96 -19.92 -4.66
CA ALA A 19 17.56 -20.10 -5.03
C ALA A 19 16.61 -19.59 -3.93
N VAL A 20 16.89 -19.90 -2.66
CA VAL A 20 16.14 -19.39 -1.51
C VAL A 20 16.27 -17.86 -1.41
N ALA A 21 17.46 -17.31 -1.59
CA ALA A 21 17.67 -15.86 -1.58
C ALA A 21 16.97 -15.15 -2.75
N ALA A 22 16.95 -15.76 -3.94
CA ALA A 22 16.22 -15.24 -5.10
C ALA A 22 14.70 -15.28 -4.89
N PHE A 23 14.18 -16.37 -4.33
CA PHE A 23 12.79 -16.51 -3.95
C PHE A 23 12.39 -15.45 -2.91
N ALA A 24 13.18 -15.30 -1.84
CA ALA A 24 12.91 -14.32 -0.78
C ALA A 24 12.88 -12.88 -1.32
N ARG A 25 13.80 -12.52 -2.23
CA ARG A 25 13.78 -11.22 -2.91
C ARG A 25 12.56 -11.03 -3.81
N GLY A 26 12.15 -12.07 -4.54
CA GLY A 26 10.93 -12.06 -5.35
C GLY A 26 9.67 -11.88 -4.51
N PHE A 27 9.57 -12.65 -3.42
CA PHE A 27 8.47 -12.57 -2.47
C PHE A 27 8.37 -11.19 -1.82
N ALA A 28 9.49 -10.63 -1.35
CA ALA A 28 9.52 -9.30 -0.74
C ALA A 28 9.04 -8.21 -1.71
N ARG A 29 9.43 -8.27 -2.99
CA ARG A 29 8.95 -7.32 -4.02
C ARG A 29 7.45 -7.44 -4.27
N ASN A 30 6.92 -8.66 -4.35
CA ASN A 30 5.49 -8.89 -4.56
C ASN A 30 4.67 -8.41 -3.36
N VAL A 31 5.15 -8.66 -2.13
CA VAL A 31 4.52 -8.16 -0.90
C VAL A 31 4.53 -6.62 -0.86
N ALA A 32 5.65 -5.98 -1.24
CA ALA A 32 5.73 -4.53 -1.33
C ALA A 32 4.72 -3.95 -2.33
N ALA A 33 4.62 -4.55 -3.53
CA ALA A 33 3.63 -4.13 -4.53
C ALA A 33 2.18 -4.28 -4.03
N ILE A 34 1.86 -5.38 -3.34
CA ILE A 34 0.54 -5.58 -2.73
C ILE A 34 0.29 -4.54 -1.62
N ALA A 35 1.30 -4.27 -0.78
CA ALA A 35 1.18 -3.28 0.29
C ALA A 35 0.93 -1.87 -0.28
N GLU A 36 1.61 -1.49 -1.35
CA GLU A 36 1.37 -0.23 -2.06
C GLU A 36 -0.06 -0.13 -2.59
N VAL A 37 -0.56 -1.17 -3.25
CA VAL A 37 -1.96 -1.23 -3.73
C VAL A 37 -2.96 -1.11 -2.58
N VAL A 38 -2.72 -1.80 -1.46
CA VAL A 38 -3.60 -1.74 -0.28
C VAL A 38 -3.57 -0.35 0.36
N ILE A 39 -2.39 0.27 0.50
CA ILE A 39 -2.24 1.63 1.04
C ILE A 39 -2.97 2.63 0.13
N HIS A 40 -2.81 2.51 -1.19
CA HIS A 40 -3.49 3.34 -2.17
C HIS A 40 -5.01 3.18 -2.07
N ALA A 41 -5.52 1.95 -2.03
CA ALA A 41 -6.95 1.67 -1.87
C ALA A 41 -7.54 2.27 -0.58
N ARG A 42 -6.81 2.20 0.54
CA ARG A 42 -7.21 2.85 1.80
C ARG A 42 -7.21 4.38 1.70
N SER A 43 -6.28 4.95 0.94
CA SER A 43 -6.24 6.40 0.69
C SER A 43 -7.47 6.85 -0.10
N VAL A 44 -7.77 6.14 -1.20
CA VAL A 44 -8.96 6.38 -2.03
C VAL A 44 -10.23 6.25 -1.20
N GLN A 45 -10.36 5.19 -0.40
CA GLN A 45 -11.51 5.00 0.49
C GLN A 45 -11.71 6.19 1.45
N ARG A 46 -10.62 6.70 2.05
CA ARG A 46 -10.68 7.89 2.94
C ARG A 46 -11.08 9.15 2.18
N ASN A 47 -10.60 9.35 0.96
CA ASN A 47 -10.97 10.50 0.13
C ASN A 47 -12.46 10.45 -0.26
N VAL A 48 -12.95 9.27 -0.66
CA VAL A 48 -14.38 9.05 -0.97
C VAL A 48 -15.25 9.30 0.26
N GLN A 49 -14.83 8.84 1.45
CA GLN A 49 -15.57 9.08 2.68
C GLN A 49 -15.65 10.59 3.00
N LYS A 50 -14.52 11.31 2.94
CA LYS A 50 -14.49 12.76 3.15
C LYS A 50 -15.35 13.51 2.14
N MET A 51 -15.31 13.10 0.88
CA MET A 51 -16.15 13.66 -0.17
C MET A 51 -17.64 13.48 0.15
N ALA A 52 -18.05 12.27 0.55
CA ALA A 52 -19.43 11.99 0.95
C ALA A 52 -19.86 12.86 2.15
N ASP A 53 -18.97 13.05 3.13
CA ASP A 53 -19.26 13.88 4.30
C ASP A 53 -19.42 15.37 3.94
N MET A 54 -18.58 15.89 3.03
CA MET A 54 -18.70 17.27 2.53
C MET A 54 -19.99 17.50 1.75
N LEU A 55 -20.38 16.55 0.89
CA LEU A 55 -21.61 16.64 0.11
C LEU A 55 -22.84 16.60 1.02
N ARG A 56 -22.87 15.72 2.02
CA ARG A 56 -23.96 15.70 3.02
C ARG A 56 -24.07 17.01 3.79
N GLU A 57 -22.93 17.61 4.15
CA GLU A 57 -22.94 18.91 4.83
C GLU A 57 -23.41 20.04 3.91
N ALA A 58 -22.98 20.03 2.65
CA ALA A 58 -23.44 21.00 1.65
C ALA A 58 -24.97 20.96 1.52
N ASP A 59 -25.56 19.76 1.40
CA ASP A 59 -27.01 19.59 1.28
C ASP A 59 -27.75 20.04 2.56
N ARG A 60 -27.15 19.83 3.74
CA ARG A 60 -27.72 20.29 5.02
C ARG A 60 -27.79 21.80 5.12
N ILE A 61 -26.76 22.50 4.66
CA ILE A 61 -26.65 23.95 4.82
C ILE A 61 -27.16 24.73 3.61
N GLU A 62 -27.43 24.08 2.47
CA GLU A 62 -27.80 24.70 1.20
C GLU A 62 -28.95 25.72 1.33
N ALA A 63 -30.00 25.37 2.07
CA ALA A 63 -31.16 26.26 2.27
C ALA A 63 -30.85 27.53 3.08
N LYS A 64 -29.76 27.53 3.87
CA LYS A 64 -29.38 28.64 4.76
C LYS A 64 -28.14 29.40 4.28
N GLN A 65 -27.22 28.70 3.63
CA GLN A 65 -25.89 29.18 3.23
C GLN A 65 -25.51 28.60 1.85
N PRO A 66 -26.16 29.05 0.77
CA PRO A 66 -25.98 28.46 -0.57
C PRO A 66 -24.55 28.63 -1.10
N GLU A 67 -23.89 29.75 -0.83
CA GLU A 67 -22.50 29.99 -1.23
C GLU A 67 -21.54 28.99 -0.54
N ARG A 68 -21.71 28.77 0.76
CA ARG A 68 -20.90 27.81 1.52
C ARG A 68 -21.16 26.36 1.08
N ALA A 69 -22.39 26.02 0.72
CA ALA A 69 -22.72 24.73 0.13
C ALA A 69 -22.02 24.53 -1.24
N ALA A 70 -21.97 25.57 -2.07
CA ALA A 70 -21.25 25.53 -3.35
C ALA A 70 -19.74 25.33 -3.14
N GLU A 71 -19.13 26.03 -2.18
CA GLU A 71 -17.71 25.84 -1.81
C GLU A 71 -17.43 24.40 -1.35
N LEU A 72 -18.30 23.81 -0.52
CA LEU A 72 -18.15 22.43 -0.07
C LEU A 72 -18.27 21.42 -1.22
N ARG A 73 -19.18 21.66 -2.17
CA ARG A 73 -19.30 20.84 -3.40
C ARG A 73 -18.04 20.96 -4.27
N GLN A 74 -17.48 22.15 -4.41
CA GLN A 74 -16.24 22.36 -5.15
C GLN A 74 -15.03 21.69 -4.47
N ALA A 75 -14.96 21.76 -3.14
CA ALA A 75 -13.94 21.06 -2.36
C ALA A 75 -14.07 19.53 -2.50
N ALA A 76 -15.29 19.01 -2.47
CA ALA A 76 -15.58 17.59 -2.70
C ALA A 76 -15.15 17.13 -4.12
N GLN A 77 -15.40 17.94 -5.15
CA GLN A 77 -14.95 17.65 -6.53
C GLN A 77 -13.42 17.59 -6.65
N THR A 78 -12.71 18.49 -5.95
CA THR A 78 -11.23 18.48 -5.96
C THR A 78 -10.67 17.18 -5.38
N LEU A 79 -11.30 16.62 -4.35
CA LEU A 79 -10.89 15.35 -3.74
C LEU A 79 -11.10 14.11 -4.63
N PHE A 80 -11.93 14.21 -5.67
CA PHE A 80 -12.11 13.14 -6.65
C PHE A 80 -11.00 13.11 -7.71
N LEU A 81 -10.35 14.25 -7.97
CA LEU A 81 -9.37 14.42 -9.04
C LEU A 81 -7.91 14.16 -8.61
N VAL A 82 -7.69 13.78 -7.34
CA VAL A 82 -6.37 13.54 -6.71
C VAL A 82 -6.28 12.13 -6.15
#